data_AF-B1T8F2-F1
#
_entry.id   AF-B1T8F2-F1
#
_cell.length_a   1.000
_cell.length_b   1.000
_cell.length_c   1.000
_cell.angle_alpha   90.00
_cell.angle_beta   90.00
_cell.angle_gamma   90.00
#
_symmetry.space_group_name_H-M   'P 1'
#
loop_
_entity.id
_entity.type
_entity.pdbx_description
1 polymer ?
#
loop_
_entity_poly.entity_id
_entity_poly.type
_entity_poly.pdbx_seq_one_letter_code
_entity_poly.pdbx_strand_id
1 'polypeptide(L)'
;MRIGLARSRYSIDREHFNTSEIATILARWKGMEATLSQLFADVRDAMDRQVPPDADEAQRLAYRWLGAAMQWMGGDIGITRRWRQLHRDAAQAPDHAGLDHALIAYIEQATRLHLAALRRHLTDDDMQRLDKTHSAEWITLGADVKRAIACDADDDRAASLVSRWHLLLERTTRGDVALRSKLLQALSDEPMLQAGHPMGPDVLTWLRRQEAVNVDDANNESGA
;
A
#
# COMPACT_ATOMS: atom_id res chain seq x y z
N MET A 1 14.49 -26.14 28.99
CA MET A 1 15.20 -25.06 29.71
C MET A 1 14.72 -23.74 29.12
N ARG A 2 13.63 -23.22 29.69
CA ARG A 2 12.92 -21.99 29.32
C ARG A 2 13.29 -20.93 30.37
N ILE A 3 13.06 -19.64 30.09
CA ILE A 3 13.07 -18.48 31.02
C ILE A 3 14.28 -17.49 30.92
N GLY A 4 15.35 -17.80 30.17
CA GLY A 4 16.49 -16.88 30.01
C GLY A 4 16.33 -15.76 28.96
N LEU A 5 15.78 -16.06 27.77
CA LEU A 5 15.72 -15.11 26.64
C LEU A 5 14.60 -14.05 26.72
N ALA A 6 13.59 -14.23 27.58
CA ALA A 6 12.46 -13.31 27.68
C ALA A 6 12.81 -12.04 28.47
N ARG A 7 13.78 -12.10 29.38
CA ARG A 7 14.09 -10.99 30.31
C ARG A 7 14.96 -9.89 29.68
N SER A 8 15.84 -10.25 28.75
CA SER A 8 16.67 -9.29 27.99
C SER A 8 15.86 -8.63 26.85
N ARG A 9 14.91 -9.37 26.26
CA ARG A 9 14.00 -8.91 25.19
C ARG A 9 13.06 -7.77 25.64
N TYR A 10 12.61 -7.78 26.89
CA TYR A 10 11.76 -6.73 27.44
C TYR A 10 12.49 -5.42 27.74
N SER A 11 13.82 -5.40 27.82
CA SER A 11 14.55 -4.21 28.28
C SER A 11 14.77 -3.18 27.16
N ILE A 12 15.01 -3.65 25.93
CA ILE A 12 15.22 -2.78 24.75
C ILE A 12 13.87 -2.30 24.20
N ASP A 13 12.83 -3.13 24.24
CA ASP A 13 11.49 -2.76 23.80
C ASP A 13 10.81 -1.75 24.77
N ARG A 14 11.13 -1.79 26.08
CA ARG A 14 10.53 -0.92 27.12
C ARG A 14 10.99 0.53 27.11
N GLU A 15 12.13 0.85 26.50
CA GLU A 15 12.58 2.24 26.36
C GLU A 15 11.82 3.00 25.26
N HIS A 16 11.13 2.28 24.35
CA HIS A 16 10.44 2.88 23.21
C HIS A 16 8.95 2.56 23.11
N PHE A 17 8.47 1.51 23.77
CA PHE A 17 7.06 1.11 23.80
C PHE A 17 6.67 0.57 25.17
N ASN A 18 5.43 0.84 25.60
CA ASN A 18 4.89 0.18 26.78
C ASN A 18 4.41 -1.25 26.45
N THR A 19 4.17 -2.07 27.48
CA THR A 19 3.82 -3.49 27.33
C THR A 19 2.53 -3.73 26.53
N SER A 20 1.54 -2.84 26.58
CA SER A 20 0.28 -2.99 25.82
C SER A 20 0.42 -2.57 24.36
N GLU A 21 1.30 -1.60 24.06
CA GLU A 21 1.67 -1.23 22.69
C GLU A 21 2.44 -2.37 22.01
N ILE A 22 3.42 -2.98 22.70
CA ILE A 22 4.16 -4.15 22.20
C ILE A 22 3.22 -5.32 21.92
N ALA A 23 2.28 -5.61 22.84
CA ALA A 23 1.32 -6.68 22.65
C ALA A 23 0.41 -6.44 21.43
N THR A 24 0.00 -5.20 21.19
CA THR A 24 -0.83 -4.81 20.03
C THR A 24 -0.06 -4.92 18.72
N ILE A 25 1.19 -4.43 18.70
CA ILE A 25 2.09 -4.51 17.53
C ILE A 25 2.39 -5.97 17.18
N LEU A 26 2.68 -6.80 18.18
CA LEU A 26 2.97 -8.23 17.98
C LEU A 26 1.73 -9.05 17.59
N ALA A 27 0.54 -8.69 18.09
CA ALA A 27 -0.70 -9.33 17.69
C ALA A 27 -1.05 -9.02 16.22
N ARG A 28 -0.89 -7.76 15.79
CA ARG A 28 -1.07 -7.35 14.38
C ARG A 28 -0.02 -7.98 13.48
N TRP A 29 1.23 -8.03 13.93
CA TRP A 29 2.32 -8.71 13.23
C TRP A 29 2.00 -10.19 12.97
N LYS A 30 1.55 -10.92 13.98
CA LYS A 30 1.17 -12.34 13.83
C LYS A 30 0.06 -12.57 12.80
N GLY A 31 -0.88 -11.64 12.67
CA GLY A 31 -1.91 -11.70 11.63
C GLY A 31 -1.41 -11.43 10.21
N MET A 32 -0.28 -10.73 10.09
CA MET A 32 0.30 -10.30 8.80
C MET A 32 1.60 -11.02 8.44
N GLU A 33 2.08 -11.92 9.31
CA GLU A 33 3.41 -12.51 9.24
C GLU A 33 3.70 -13.18 7.89
N ALA A 34 2.76 -13.96 7.36
CA ALA A 34 2.91 -14.60 6.05
C ALA A 34 3.03 -13.58 4.91
N THR A 35 2.15 -12.57 4.88
CA THR A 35 2.15 -11.50 3.87
C THR A 35 3.42 -10.65 3.93
N LEU A 36 3.88 -10.32 5.14
CA LEU A 36 5.11 -9.57 5.37
C LEU A 36 6.34 -10.38 4.96
N SER A 37 6.38 -11.66 5.33
CA SER A 37 7.48 -12.57 4.95
C SER A 37 7.61 -12.70 3.43
N GLN A 38 6.48 -12.85 2.73
CA GLN A 38 6.49 -12.88 1.26
C GLN A 38 6.98 -11.55 0.68
N LEU A 39 6.51 -10.40 1.21
CA LEU A 39 6.97 -9.10 0.75
C LEU A 39 8.49 -8.94 0.94
N PHE A 40 9.06 -9.39 2.06
CA PHE A 40 10.51 -9.29 2.28
C PHE A 40 11.29 -10.18 1.32
N ALA A 41 10.78 -11.38 1.02
CA ALA A 41 11.35 -12.26 0.01
C ALA A 41 11.34 -11.61 -1.38
N ASP A 42 10.21 -11.01 -1.77
CA ASP A 42 10.08 -10.33 -3.07
C ASP A 42 11.03 -9.13 -3.19
N VAL A 43 11.21 -8.36 -2.10
CA VAL A 43 12.16 -7.23 -2.08
C VAL A 43 13.59 -7.72 -2.21
N ARG A 44 13.95 -8.82 -1.56
CA ARG A 44 15.29 -9.42 -1.67
C ARG A 44 15.58 -9.93 -3.06
N ASP A 45 14.64 -10.66 -3.66
CA ASP A 45 14.78 -11.11 -5.04
C ASP A 45 15.01 -9.93 -6.00
N ALA A 46 14.30 -8.82 -5.81
CA ALA A 46 14.53 -7.60 -6.58
C ALA A 46 15.93 -7.01 -6.34
N MET A 47 16.42 -7.00 -5.10
CA MET A 47 17.78 -6.54 -4.78
C MET A 47 18.86 -7.44 -5.35
N ASP A 48 18.69 -8.76 -5.29
CA ASP A 48 19.61 -9.76 -5.84
C ASP A 48 19.71 -9.62 -7.37
N ARG A 49 18.60 -9.28 -8.02
CA ARG A 49 18.54 -8.92 -9.45
C ARG A 49 18.97 -7.47 -9.74
N GLN A 50 19.37 -6.72 -8.73
CA GLN A 50 19.81 -5.32 -8.81
C GLN A 50 18.77 -4.40 -9.47
N VAL A 51 17.48 -4.63 -9.21
CA VAL A 51 16.39 -3.79 -9.70
C VAL A 51 16.57 -2.37 -9.16
N PRO A 52 16.55 -1.33 -10.01
CA PRO A 52 16.64 0.06 -9.55
C PRO A 52 15.43 0.47 -8.68
N PRO A 53 15.61 1.28 -7.62
CA PRO A 53 14.51 1.71 -6.75
C PRO A 53 13.39 2.51 -7.43
N ASP A 54 13.66 3.10 -8.61
CA ASP A 54 12.69 3.82 -9.44
C ASP A 54 12.05 2.95 -10.53
N ALA A 55 12.48 1.70 -10.69
CA ALA A 55 11.88 0.77 -11.65
C ALA A 55 10.46 0.37 -11.24
N ASP A 56 9.62 0.03 -12.23
CA ASP A 56 8.21 -0.32 -12.01
C ASP A 56 8.01 -1.42 -10.96
N GLU A 57 8.88 -2.43 -10.98
CA GLU A 57 8.86 -3.51 -10.00
C GLU A 57 9.13 -3.01 -8.58
N ALA A 58 10.15 -2.17 -8.40
CA ALA A 58 10.47 -1.57 -7.10
C ALA A 58 9.32 -0.69 -6.60
N GLN A 59 8.63 0.03 -7.49
CA GLN A 59 7.49 0.86 -7.12
C GLN A 59 6.25 0.05 -6.71
N ARG A 60 6.01 -1.11 -7.33
CA ARG A 60 4.97 -2.04 -6.85
C ARG A 60 5.29 -2.58 -5.46
N LEU A 61 6.55 -2.89 -5.19
CA LEU A 61 7.01 -3.31 -3.87
C LEU A 61 6.87 -2.16 -2.86
N ALA A 62 7.22 -0.93 -3.23
CA ALA A 62 7.05 0.26 -2.39
C ALA A 62 5.59 0.52 -2.02
N TYR A 63 4.67 0.37 -2.97
CA TYR A 63 3.23 0.49 -2.69
C TYR A 63 2.76 -0.58 -1.69
N ARG A 64 3.12 -1.85 -1.91
CA ARG A 64 2.80 -2.96 -0.99
C ARG A 64 3.41 -2.73 0.40
N TRP A 65 4.64 -2.23 0.46
CA TRP A 65 5.33 -1.88 1.70
C TRP A 65 4.60 -0.78 2.47
N LEU A 66 4.23 0.32 1.80
CA LEU A 66 3.44 1.40 2.41
C LEU A 66 2.10 0.88 2.97
N GLY A 67 1.40 0.06 2.19
CA GLY A 67 0.12 -0.52 2.60
C GLY A 67 0.26 -1.45 3.82
N ALA A 68 1.25 -2.34 3.79
CA ALA A 68 1.56 -3.23 4.91
C ALA A 68 1.95 -2.44 6.16
N ALA A 69 2.76 -1.39 6.00
CA ALA A 69 3.16 -0.52 7.10
C ALA A 69 1.93 0.16 7.73
N MET A 70 1.02 0.72 6.93
CA MET A 70 -0.19 1.40 7.44
C MET A 70 -1.15 0.43 8.15
N GLN A 71 -1.31 -0.79 7.62
CA GLN A 71 -2.12 -1.85 8.22
C GLN A 71 -1.53 -2.32 9.55
N TRP A 72 -0.24 -2.60 9.57
CA TRP A 72 0.46 -3.06 10.76
C TRP A 72 0.43 -2.00 11.88
N MET A 73 0.59 -0.72 11.53
CA MET A 73 0.62 0.39 12.48
C MET A 73 -0.77 0.95 12.80
N GLY A 74 -1.83 0.46 12.17
CA GLY A 74 -3.20 1.00 12.33
C GLY A 74 -3.27 2.51 12.08
N GLY A 75 -2.42 3.04 11.19
CA GLY A 75 -2.32 4.47 10.88
C GLY A 75 -1.49 5.33 11.86
N ASP A 76 -0.88 4.77 12.91
CA ASP A 76 -0.08 5.53 13.89
C ASP A 76 1.36 5.79 13.40
N ILE A 77 1.64 7.04 13.01
CA ILE A 77 2.93 7.51 12.50
C ILE A 77 4.03 7.52 13.60
N GLY A 78 3.63 7.60 14.88
CA GLY A 78 4.53 7.55 16.02
C GLY A 78 5.21 6.19 16.16
N ILE A 79 4.48 5.12 15.88
CA ILE A 79 5.01 3.75 15.84
C ILE A 79 6.03 3.60 14.70
N THR A 80 5.77 4.19 13.53
CA THR A 80 6.70 4.17 12.38
C THR A 80 8.05 4.81 12.70
N ARG A 81 8.02 5.94 13.42
CA ARG A 81 9.24 6.68 13.76
C ARG A 81 10.09 5.91 14.76
N ARG A 82 9.47 5.33 15.79
CA ARG A 82 10.19 4.55 16.82
C ARG A 82 10.71 3.23 16.30
N TRP A 83 9.95 2.54 15.43
CA TRP A 83 10.41 1.32 14.80
C TRP A 83 11.61 1.56 13.85
N ARG A 84 11.57 2.63 13.05
CA ARG A 84 12.74 3.05 12.25
C ARG A 84 13.95 3.41 13.11
N GLN A 85 13.72 4.06 14.25
CA GLN A 85 14.81 4.42 15.16
C GLN A 85 15.48 3.16 15.75
N LEU A 86 14.68 2.18 16.17
CA LEU A 86 15.16 0.91 16.70
C LEU A 86 16.04 0.15 15.70
N HIS A 87 15.69 0.14 14.40
CA HIS A 87 16.50 -0.52 13.36
C HIS A 87 17.73 0.28 12.92
N ARG A 88 17.70 1.62 13.00
CA ARG A 88 18.87 2.46 12.72
C ARG A 88 19.92 2.38 13.82
N ASP A 89 19.48 2.36 15.08
CA ASP A 89 20.39 2.40 16.23
C ASP A 89 20.91 0.99 16.59
N ALA A 90 20.20 -0.06 16.17
CA ALA A 90 20.65 -1.44 16.33
C ALA A 90 21.66 -1.84 15.26
N ALA A 91 22.84 -1.21 15.26
CA ALA A 91 23.97 -1.58 14.40
C ALA A 91 24.45 -3.04 14.57
N GLN A 92 23.92 -3.79 15.54
CA GLN A 92 24.15 -5.22 15.76
C GLN A 92 22.92 -5.97 16.32
N ALA A 93 21.68 -5.53 16.02
CA ALA A 93 20.56 -6.46 16.25
C ALA A 93 20.79 -7.68 15.35
N PRO A 94 20.73 -8.92 15.88
CA PRO A 94 20.85 -10.09 15.02
C PRO A 94 19.78 -10.03 13.93
N ASP A 95 20.03 -10.64 12.78
CA ASP A 95 19.04 -10.75 11.70
C ASP A 95 17.74 -11.32 12.27
N HIS A 96 16.71 -10.49 12.35
CA HIS A 96 15.41 -10.87 12.91
C HIS A 96 14.38 -10.78 11.80
N ALA A 97 13.80 -11.92 11.42
CA ALA A 97 12.67 -12.03 10.50
C ALA A 97 12.91 -11.58 9.05
N GLY A 98 14.16 -11.45 8.62
CA GLY A 98 14.48 -11.13 7.24
C GLY A 98 14.35 -9.65 6.87
N LEU A 99 14.53 -8.77 7.84
CA LEU A 99 14.54 -7.31 7.68
C LEU A 99 15.92 -6.76 8.05
N ASP A 100 16.88 -6.95 7.17
CA ASP A 100 18.21 -6.37 7.32
C ASP A 100 18.24 -4.89 6.91
N HIS A 101 19.32 -4.19 7.28
CA HIS A 101 19.49 -2.77 6.98
C HIS A 101 19.51 -2.49 5.46
N ALA A 102 20.03 -3.41 4.64
CA ALA A 102 20.11 -3.20 3.20
C ALA A 102 18.71 -3.23 2.56
N LEU A 103 17.86 -4.18 2.97
CA LEU A 103 16.46 -4.27 2.56
C LEU A 103 15.71 -3.00 2.94
N ILE A 104 15.83 -2.56 4.19
CA ILE A 104 15.17 -1.33 4.67
C ILE A 104 15.63 -0.12 3.85
N ALA A 105 16.94 0.06 3.65
CA ALA A 105 17.47 1.19 2.89
C ALA A 105 16.96 1.20 1.44
N TYR A 106 16.92 0.03 0.79
CA TYR A 106 16.41 -0.11 -0.58
C TYR A 106 14.92 0.26 -0.68
N ILE A 107 14.08 -0.32 0.18
CA ILE A 107 12.63 -0.07 0.10
C ILE A 107 12.26 1.35 0.57
N GLU A 108 13.01 1.94 1.50
CA GLU A 108 12.84 3.35 1.89
C GLU A 108 13.17 4.31 0.73
N GLN A 109 14.20 4.02 -0.06
CA GLN A 109 14.52 4.79 -1.27
C GLN A 109 13.36 4.73 -2.27
N ALA A 110 12.84 3.53 -2.57
CA ALA A 110 11.71 3.36 -3.49
C ALA A 110 10.44 4.06 -2.97
N THR A 111 10.16 3.94 -1.67
CA THR A 111 9.04 4.60 -0.98
C THR A 111 9.16 6.12 -1.03
N ARG A 112 10.34 6.69 -0.85
CA ARG A 112 10.54 8.15 -0.92
C ARG A 112 10.23 8.69 -2.31
N LEU A 113 10.61 7.96 -3.37
CA LEU A 113 10.27 8.33 -4.74
C LEU A 113 8.76 8.31 -4.96
N HIS A 114 8.09 7.24 -4.52
CA HIS A 114 6.63 7.12 -4.57
C HIS A 114 5.91 8.28 -3.87
N LEU A 115 6.32 8.59 -2.64
CA LEU A 115 5.72 9.68 -1.86
C LEU A 115 6.06 11.07 -2.42
N ALA A 116 7.22 11.23 -3.08
CA ALA A 116 7.57 12.48 -3.75
C ALA A 116 6.67 12.73 -4.96
N ALA A 117 6.33 11.68 -5.73
CA ALA A 117 5.39 11.77 -6.84
C ALA A 117 3.98 12.19 -6.36
N LEU A 118 3.47 11.55 -5.30
CA LEU A 118 2.19 11.99 -4.70
C LEU A 118 2.21 13.46 -4.27
N ARG A 119 3.31 13.93 -3.68
CA ARG A 119 3.44 15.32 -3.20
C ARG A 119 3.50 16.38 -4.29
N ARG A 120 3.71 16.02 -5.56
CA ARG A 120 3.59 16.99 -6.66
C ARG A 120 2.14 17.42 -6.92
N HIS A 121 1.19 16.59 -6.49
CA HIS A 121 -0.24 16.80 -6.71
C HIS A 121 -1.04 16.98 -5.41
N LEU A 122 -0.56 16.40 -4.31
CA LEU A 122 -1.22 16.43 -3.00
C LEU A 122 -0.41 17.24 -2.00
N THR A 123 -1.08 18.12 -1.26
CA THR A 123 -0.49 18.81 -0.10
C THR A 123 -0.29 17.85 1.07
N ASP A 124 0.45 18.27 2.09
CA ASP A 124 0.59 17.46 3.31
C ASP A 124 -0.75 17.27 4.04
N ASP A 125 -1.68 18.24 3.98
CA ASP A 125 -3.05 18.09 4.52
C ASP A 125 -3.85 17.05 3.71
N ASP A 126 -3.82 17.14 2.38
CA ASP A 126 -4.44 16.13 1.50
C ASP A 126 -3.93 14.73 1.84
N MET A 127 -2.60 14.59 1.99
CA MET A 127 -1.95 13.33 2.36
C MET A 127 -2.38 12.82 3.73
N GLN A 128 -2.66 13.69 4.71
CA GLN A 128 -3.15 13.29 6.03
C GLN A 128 -4.60 12.80 5.98
N ARG A 129 -5.42 13.41 5.12
CA ARG A 129 -6.86 13.11 4.99
C ARG A 129 -7.15 11.81 4.26
N LEU A 130 -6.23 11.33 3.41
CA LEU A 130 -6.33 10.02 2.76
C LEU A 130 -6.38 8.88 3.78
N ASP A 131 -7.36 7.98 3.59
CA ASP A 131 -7.36 6.69 4.28
C ASP A 131 -6.43 5.70 3.57
N LYS A 132 -5.25 5.54 4.15
CA LYS A 132 -4.16 4.71 3.59
C LYS A 132 -4.32 3.23 3.95
N THR A 133 -5.36 2.85 4.69
CA THR A 133 -5.56 1.47 5.14
C THR A 133 -6.09 0.59 4.00
N HIS A 134 -6.71 1.15 2.96
CA HIS A 134 -7.36 0.38 1.90
C HIS A 134 -6.42 -0.30 0.87
N SER A 135 -5.11 -0.35 1.13
CA SER A 135 -4.13 -0.86 0.14
C SER A 135 -4.40 -2.30 -0.32
N ALA A 136 -4.85 -3.19 0.57
CA ALA A 136 -5.19 -4.57 0.21
C ALA A 136 -6.42 -4.66 -0.69
N GLU A 137 -7.42 -3.80 -0.46
CA GLU A 137 -8.63 -3.70 -1.27
C GLU A 137 -8.30 -3.15 -2.67
N TRP A 138 -7.42 -2.15 -2.75
CA TRP A 138 -6.90 -1.62 -4.01
C TRP A 138 -6.15 -2.68 -4.82
N ILE A 139 -5.27 -3.47 -4.17
CA ILE A 139 -4.55 -4.59 -4.81
C ILE A 139 -5.54 -5.62 -5.36
N THR A 140 -6.51 -6.03 -4.55
CA THR A 140 -7.51 -7.03 -4.94
C THR A 140 -8.35 -6.54 -6.12
N LEU A 141 -8.85 -5.30 -6.05
CA LEU A 141 -9.64 -4.72 -7.14
C LEU A 141 -8.83 -4.60 -8.43
N GLY A 142 -7.57 -4.14 -8.36
CA GLY A 142 -6.70 -4.06 -9.54
C GLY A 142 -6.47 -5.44 -10.19
N ALA A 143 -6.28 -6.48 -9.39
CA ALA A 143 -6.15 -7.86 -9.89
C ALA A 143 -7.45 -8.37 -10.52
N ASP A 144 -8.61 -8.08 -9.91
CA ASP A 144 -9.91 -8.47 -10.44
C ASP A 144 -10.22 -7.78 -11.77
N VAL A 145 -9.90 -6.50 -11.91
CA VAL A 145 -10.06 -5.75 -13.17
C VAL A 145 -9.12 -6.30 -14.25
N LYS A 146 -7.85 -6.56 -13.93
CA LYS A 146 -6.93 -7.21 -14.89
C LYS A 146 -7.46 -8.56 -15.38
N ARG A 147 -8.07 -9.34 -14.49
CA ARG A 147 -8.72 -10.61 -14.86
C ARG A 147 -9.95 -10.38 -15.75
N ALA A 148 -10.75 -9.34 -15.46
CA ALA A 148 -11.91 -8.99 -16.29
C ALA A 148 -11.48 -8.57 -17.70
N ILE A 149 -10.41 -7.78 -17.83
CA ILE A 149 -9.82 -7.41 -19.13
C ILE A 149 -9.35 -8.68 -19.87
N ALA A 150 -8.64 -9.57 -19.20
CA ALA A 150 -8.09 -10.78 -19.84
C ALA A 150 -9.17 -11.79 -20.27
N CYS A 151 -10.32 -11.80 -19.61
CA CYS A 151 -11.41 -12.73 -19.86
C CYS A 151 -12.59 -12.12 -20.64
N ASP A 152 -12.48 -10.86 -21.08
CA ASP A 152 -13.55 -10.11 -21.73
C ASP A 152 -14.87 -10.19 -20.95
N ALA A 153 -14.86 -9.61 -19.74
CA ALA A 153 -15.99 -9.68 -18.81
C ALA A 153 -17.29 -9.10 -19.41
N ASP A 154 -18.42 -9.71 -19.04
CA ASP A 154 -19.75 -9.19 -19.34
C ASP A 154 -20.04 -7.86 -18.63
N ASP A 155 -21.11 -7.20 -19.08
CA ASP A 155 -21.52 -5.86 -18.63
C ASP A 155 -21.85 -5.86 -17.13
N ASP A 156 -22.51 -6.91 -16.61
CA ASP A 156 -22.84 -7.05 -15.19
C ASP A 156 -21.57 -7.06 -14.31
N ARG A 157 -20.57 -7.84 -14.70
CA ARG A 157 -19.30 -7.91 -13.99
C ARG A 157 -18.51 -6.61 -14.15
N ALA A 158 -18.57 -5.97 -15.30
CA ALA A 158 -17.95 -4.67 -15.53
C ALA A 158 -18.57 -3.58 -14.62
N ALA A 159 -19.90 -3.49 -14.57
CA ALA A 159 -20.64 -2.56 -13.71
C ALA A 159 -20.35 -2.80 -12.22
N SER A 160 -20.25 -4.07 -11.80
CA SER A 160 -19.86 -4.42 -10.42
C SER A 160 -18.45 -3.91 -10.07
N LEU A 161 -17.48 -4.05 -10.99
CA LEU A 161 -16.10 -3.58 -10.79
C LEU A 161 -16.00 -2.05 -10.75
N VAL A 162 -16.73 -1.35 -11.64
CA VAL A 162 -16.84 0.12 -11.61
C VAL A 162 -17.44 0.59 -10.28
N SER A 163 -18.52 -0.05 -9.81
CA SER A 163 -19.16 0.28 -8.54
C SER A 163 -18.21 0.08 -7.35
N ARG A 164 -17.47 -1.04 -7.32
CA ARG A 164 -16.44 -1.30 -6.30
C ARG A 164 -15.32 -0.26 -6.33
N TRP A 165 -14.91 0.18 -7.52
CA TRP A 165 -13.90 1.21 -7.69
C TRP A 165 -14.36 2.56 -7.12
N HIS A 166 -15.59 2.99 -7.41
CA HIS A 166 -16.16 4.22 -6.85
C HIS A 166 -16.26 4.20 -5.34
N LEU A 167 -16.79 3.11 -4.77
CA LEU A 167 -16.89 2.95 -3.31
C LEU A 167 -15.51 3.00 -2.64
N LEU A 168 -14.51 2.38 -3.27
CA LEU A 168 -13.16 2.36 -2.74
C LEU A 168 -12.47 3.74 -2.83
N LEU A 169 -12.68 4.48 -3.93
CA LEU A 169 -12.25 5.87 -4.05
C LEU A 169 -12.89 6.75 -2.97
N GLU A 170 -14.20 6.64 -2.79
CA GLU A 170 -14.94 7.42 -1.80
C GLU A 170 -14.43 7.16 -0.38
N ARG A 171 -14.21 5.90 -0.01
CA ARG A 171 -13.64 5.54 1.30
C ARG A 171 -12.21 6.04 1.46
N THR A 172 -11.38 5.88 0.43
CA THR A 172 -9.98 6.36 0.41
C THR A 172 -9.89 7.87 0.59
N THR A 173 -10.83 8.64 0.03
CA THR A 173 -10.84 10.10 0.09
C THR A 173 -11.82 10.65 1.13
N ARG A 174 -12.48 9.77 1.89
CA ARG A 174 -13.51 10.09 2.90
C ARG A 174 -14.61 11.00 2.35
N GLY A 175 -15.04 10.73 1.13
CA GLY A 175 -16.06 11.51 0.43
C GLY A 175 -15.59 12.87 -0.12
N ASP A 176 -14.33 13.28 0.09
CA ASP A 176 -13.84 14.55 -0.45
C ASP A 176 -13.61 14.44 -1.97
N VAL A 177 -14.42 15.21 -2.72
CA VAL A 177 -14.43 15.26 -4.19
C VAL A 177 -13.16 15.94 -4.74
N ALA A 178 -12.66 16.99 -4.09
CA ALA A 178 -11.46 17.69 -4.51
C ALA A 178 -10.22 16.80 -4.30
N LEU A 179 -10.13 16.13 -3.14
CA LEU A 179 -9.07 15.18 -2.84
C LEU A 179 -9.09 13.99 -3.80
N ARG A 180 -10.28 13.46 -4.11
CA ARG A 180 -10.46 12.40 -5.11
C ARG A 180 -9.92 12.83 -6.47
N SER A 181 -10.26 14.04 -6.92
CA SER A 181 -9.80 14.58 -8.19
C SER A 181 -8.28 14.72 -8.24
N LYS A 182 -7.66 15.25 -7.18
CA LYS A 182 -6.19 15.34 -7.05
C LYS A 182 -5.52 13.97 -7.08
N LEU A 183 -6.07 12.98 -6.38
CA LEU A 183 -5.53 11.62 -6.34
C LEU A 183 -5.58 10.97 -7.73
N LEU A 184 -6.71 11.06 -8.43
CA LEU A 184 -6.85 10.53 -9.78
C LEU A 184 -5.94 11.25 -10.78
N GLN A 185 -5.74 12.56 -10.62
CA GLN A 185 -4.79 13.32 -11.43
C GLN A 185 -3.35 12.85 -11.19
N ALA A 186 -2.95 12.66 -9.93
CA ALA A 186 -1.61 12.14 -9.60
C ALA A 186 -1.38 10.75 -10.22
N LEU A 187 -2.34 9.84 -10.11
CA LEU A 187 -2.26 8.50 -10.72
C LEU A 187 -2.21 8.57 -12.26
N SER A 188 -2.74 9.64 -12.86
CA SER A 188 -2.72 9.85 -14.31
C SER A 188 -1.43 10.51 -14.81
N ASP A 189 -0.84 11.41 -14.03
CA ASP A 189 0.27 12.25 -14.50
C ASP A 189 1.65 11.71 -14.13
N GLU A 190 1.74 10.91 -13.06
CA GLU A 190 3.01 10.44 -12.52
C GLU A 190 3.33 9.01 -13.01
N PRO A 191 4.32 8.82 -13.91
CA PRO A 191 4.71 7.48 -14.38
C PRO A 191 5.11 6.56 -13.24
N MET A 192 5.75 7.12 -12.22
CA MET A 192 6.13 6.41 -10.98
C MET A 192 4.91 5.80 -10.27
N LEU A 193 3.80 6.54 -10.21
CA LEU A 193 2.57 6.07 -9.56
C LEU A 193 1.82 5.10 -10.45
N GLN A 194 1.77 5.34 -11.76
CA GLN A 194 1.19 4.42 -12.73
C GLN A 194 1.84 3.02 -12.66
N ALA A 195 3.16 2.98 -12.49
CA ALA A 195 3.92 1.74 -12.43
C ALA A 195 3.71 0.97 -11.12
N GLY A 196 3.61 1.69 -9.99
CA GLY A 196 3.53 1.11 -8.65
C GLY A 196 2.12 0.86 -8.13
N HIS A 197 1.14 1.66 -8.53
CA HIS A 197 -0.22 1.58 -8.01
C HIS A 197 -1.00 0.42 -8.67
N PRO A 198 -1.88 -0.30 -7.93
CA PRO A 198 -2.70 -1.36 -8.50
C PRO A 198 -3.60 -0.91 -9.67
N MET A 199 -3.96 0.38 -9.65
CA MET A 199 -4.68 1.07 -10.72
C MET A 199 -3.69 1.66 -11.73
N GLY A 200 -3.01 0.79 -12.47
CA GLY A 200 -2.16 1.22 -13.58
C GLY A 200 -2.98 1.77 -14.76
N PRO A 201 -2.31 2.30 -15.81
CA PRO A 201 -2.98 2.97 -16.93
C PRO A 201 -4.06 2.14 -17.62
N ASP A 202 -3.77 0.86 -17.88
CA ASP A 202 -4.72 -0.05 -18.55
C ASP A 202 -5.99 -0.28 -17.70
N VAL A 203 -5.82 -0.45 -16.39
CA VAL A 203 -6.90 -0.67 -15.44
C VAL A 203 -7.78 0.58 -15.34
N LEU A 204 -7.18 1.76 -15.19
CA LEU A 204 -7.93 3.02 -15.13
C LEU A 204 -8.65 3.33 -16.45
N THR A 205 -7.99 3.08 -17.58
CA THR A 205 -8.57 3.29 -18.91
C THR A 205 -9.78 2.39 -19.13
N TRP A 206 -9.66 1.11 -18.76
CA TRP A 206 -10.78 0.19 -18.87
C TRP A 206 -11.94 0.60 -17.94
N LEU A 207 -11.68 0.92 -16.67
CA LEU A 207 -12.72 1.35 -15.73
C LEU A 207 -13.48 2.58 -16.22
N ARG A 208 -12.77 3.61 -16.73
CA ARG A 208 -13.40 4.82 -17.29
C ARG A 208 -14.25 4.53 -18.54
N ARG A 209 -13.83 3.56 -19.37
CA ARG A 209 -14.62 3.15 -20.53
C ARG A 209 -15.92 2.48 -20.09
N GLN A 210 -15.85 1.56 -19.14
CA GLN A 210 -17.02 0.85 -18.62
C GLN A 210 -17.98 1.80 -17.89
N GLU A 211 -17.45 2.81 -17.20
CA GLU A 211 -18.26 3.86 -16.58
C GLU A 211 -19.10 4.63 -17.61
N ALA A 212 -18.52 5.00 -18.76
CA ALA A 212 -19.24 5.70 -19.82
C ALA A 212 -20.39 4.85 -20.42
N VAL A 213 -20.15 3.55 -20.63
CA VAL A 213 -21.16 2.62 -21.15
C VAL A 213 -22.35 2.48 -20.18
N ASN A 214 -22.07 2.30 -18.89
CA ASN A 214 -23.13 2.15 -17.88
C ASN A 214 -24.04 3.39 -17.76
N VAL A 215 -23.47 4.59 -17.96
CA VAL A 215 -24.26 5.85 -17.94
C VAL A 215 -25.18 5.93 -19.16
N ASP A 216 -24.71 5.51 -20.32
CA ASP A 216 -25.52 5.48 -21.55
C ASP A 216 -26.66 4.48 -21.44
N ASP A 217 -26.42 3.28 -20.91
CA ASP A 217 -27.46 2.25 -20.71
C ASP A 217 -28.52 2.69 -19.68
N ALA A 218 -28.12 3.27 -18.55
CA ALA A 218 -29.04 3.77 -17.54
C ALA A 218 -29.95 4.91 -18.05
N ASN A 219 -29.41 5.77 -18.93
CA ASN A 219 -30.17 6.83 -19.58
C ASN A 219 -31.16 6.28 -20.63
N ASN A 220 -30.81 5.16 -21.28
CA ASN A 220 -31.65 4.53 -22.30
C ASN A 220 -32.81 3.73 -21.67
N GLU A 221 -32.59 3.07 -20.52
CA GLU A 221 -33.64 2.36 -19.78
C GLU A 221 -34.64 3.30 -19.08
N SER A 222 -34.21 4.49 -18.65
CA SER A 222 -35.10 5.48 -18.00
C SER A 222 -35.99 6.27 -18.97
N GLY A 223 -35.74 6.14 -20.28
CA GLY A 223 -36.45 6.84 -21.36
C GLY A 223 -37.50 6.01 -22.10
N ALA A 224 -37.67 4.73 -21.74
CA ALA A 224 -38.64 3.80 -22.32
C ALA A 224 -39.87 3.60 -21.41
#